data_AF-A0A1P8F7P2-F1
#
_entry.id   AF-A0A1P8F7P2-F1
#
_cell.length_a   1.000
_cell.length_b   1.000
_cell.length_c   1.000
_cell.angle_alpha   90.00
_cell.angle_beta   90.00
_cell.angle_gamma   90.00
#
_symmetry.space_group_name_H-M   'P 1'
#
loop_
_entity.id
_entity.type
_entity.pdbx_description
1 polymer ?
#
loop_
_entity_poly.entity_id
_entity_poly.type
_entity_poly.pdbx_seq_one_letter_code
_entity_poly.pdbx_strand_id
1 'polypeptide(L)' 'MPVTIKGTNYFRTAEVCRMVGISRNTLYRWCEEAELPGDMHRDFRGWRLFTEEQLDSLLTKTGSVITVSKQASR' A
#
# COMPACT_ATOMS: atom_id res chain seq x y z
N MET A 1 4.12 5.45 -10.09
CA MET A 1 3.66 4.78 -11.32
C MET A 1 3.14 3.39 -11.00
N PRO A 2 1.82 3.17 -11.11
CA PRO A 2 1.20 1.85 -10.98
C PRO A 2 1.69 0.91 -12.09
N VAL A 3 1.80 -0.37 -11.76
CA VAL A 3 2.22 -1.42 -12.68
C VAL A 3 0.97 -2.19 -13.08
N THR A 4 0.57 -2.10 -14.34
CA THR A 4 -0.55 -2.89 -14.85
C THR A 4 -0.01 -4.24 -15.31
N ILE A 5 -0.41 -5.33 -14.64
CA ILE A 5 -0.02 -6.70 -15.01
C ILE A 5 -1.30 -7.43 -15.42
N LYS A 6 -1.35 -7.94 -16.66
CA LYS A 6 -2.51 -8.68 -17.21
C LYS A 6 -3.84 -7.93 -17.11
N GLY A 7 -3.83 -6.59 -17.18
CA GLY A 7 -5.05 -5.76 -17.08
C GLY A 7 -5.46 -5.42 -15.65
N THR A 8 -4.77 -5.94 -14.64
CA THR A 8 -4.98 -5.58 -13.23
C THR A 8 -3.96 -4.52 -12.81
N ASN A 9 -4.44 -3.44 -12.19
CA ASN A 9 -3.57 -2.41 -11.63
C ASN A 9 -2.97 -2.88 -10.31
N TYR A 10 -1.64 -2.89 -10.27
CA TYR A 10 -0.88 -3.14 -9.07
C TYR A 10 -0.12 -1.90 -8.62
N PHE A 11 -0.15 -1.64 -7.33
CA PHE A 11 0.59 -0.56 -6.68
C PHE A 11 1.78 -1.13 -5.94
N ARG A 12 2.92 -0.45 -6.08
CA ARG A 12 4.11 -0.75 -5.27
C ARG A 12 3.94 -0.14 -3.88
N THR A 13 4.65 -0.71 -2.90
CA THR A 13 4.75 -0.19 -1.52
C THR A 13 4.90 1.34 -1.47
N ALA A 14 5.78 1.92 -2.30
CA ALA A 14 6.01 3.36 -2.31
C ALA A 14 4.78 4.19 -2.75
N GLU A 15 3.97 3.65 -3.67
CA GLU A 15 2.76 4.30 -4.16
C GLU A 15 1.65 4.19 -3.10
N VAL A 16 1.49 3.01 -2.49
CA VAL A 16 0.52 2.80 -1.41
C VAL A 16 0.81 3.73 -0.22
N CYS A 17 2.07 3.83 0.20
CA CYS A 17 2.47 4.77 1.25
C CYS A 17 2.11 6.23 0.92
N ARG A 18 2.24 6.64 -0.35
CA ARG A 18 1.88 8.01 -0.79
C ARG A 18 0.37 8.23 -0.83
N MET A 19 -0.39 7.25 -1.30
CA MET A 19 -1.85 7.36 -1.43
C MET A 19 -2.56 7.29 -0.08
N VAL A 20 -2.11 6.41 0.81
CA VAL A 20 -2.68 6.23 2.14
C VAL A 20 -2.08 7.24 3.14
N GLY A 21 -0.90 7.80 2.85
CA GLY A 21 -0.22 8.75 3.75
C GLY A 21 0.47 8.10 4.95
N ILE A 22 0.80 6.81 4.85
CA ILE A 22 1.44 6.04 5.93
C ILE A 22 2.93 5.80 5.66
N SER A 23 3.67 5.59 6.74
CA SER A 23 5.07 5.19 6.63
C SER A 23 5.21 3.78 6.04
N ARG A 24 6.35 3.52 5.38
CA ARG A 24 6.71 2.18 4.89
C ARG A 24 6.70 1.16 6.02
N ASN A 25 7.11 1.56 7.22
CA ASN A 25 7.18 0.70 8.40
C ASN A 25 5.79 0.25 8.87
N THR A 26 4.80 1.15 8.85
CA THR A 26 3.40 0.84 9.18
C THR A 26 2.85 -0.19 8.20
N LEU A 27 3.09 0.00 6.90
CA LEU A 27 2.65 -0.93 5.88
C LEU A 27 3.33 -2.31 6.00
N TYR A 28 4.61 -2.35 6.37
CA TYR A 28 5.30 -3.63 6.65
C TYR A 28 4.69 -4.36 7.85
N ARG A 29 4.40 -3.65 8.94
CA ARG A 29 3.77 -4.23 10.13
C ARG A 29 2.41 -4.84 9.82
N TRP A 30 1.52 -4.09 9.16
CA TRP A 30 0.20 -4.62 8.78
C TRP A 30 0.27 -5.82 7.85
N CYS A 31 1.33 -5.87 7.05
CA CYS A 31 1.60 -7.01 6.19
C CYS A 31 2.13 -8.24 6.95
N GLU A 32 2.87 -8.05 8.04
CA GLU A 32 3.32 -9.13 8.92
C GLU A 32 2.20 -9.62 9.84
N GLU A 33 1.34 -8.71 10.30
CA GLU A 33 0.19 -8.99 11.16
C GLU A 33 -0.99 -9.64 10.38
N ALA A 34 -0.82 -9.94 9.09
CA ALA A 34 -1.83 -10.53 8.19
C ALA A 34 -3.15 -9.74 8.14
N GLU A 35 -3.10 -8.45 8.46
CA GLU A 35 -4.29 -7.58 8.51
C GLU A 35 -4.74 -7.09 7.13
N LEU A 36 -3.96 -7.38 6.09
CA LEU A 36 -4.29 -7.04 4.71
C LEU A 36 -5.01 -8.21 4.05
N PRO A 37 -6.27 -8.03 3.62
CA PRO A 37 -6.98 -9.08 2.91
C PRO A 37 -6.30 -9.34 1.55
N GLY A 38 -6.08 -10.62 1.24
CA GLY A 38 -5.58 -11.06 -0.06
C GLY A 38 -4.10 -11.46 -0.07
N ASP A 39 -3.76 -12.32 -1.03
CA ASP A 39 -2.40 -12.81 -1.21
C ASP A 39 -1.44 -11.66 -1.51
N MET A 40 -0.32 -11.63 -0.81
CA MET A 40 0.72 -10.67 -1.10
C MET A 40 1.42 -11.06 -2.40
N HIS A 41 0.99 -10.45 -3.50
CA HIS A 41 1.53 -10.70 -4.83
C HIS A 41 2.98 -10.20 -4.89
N ARG A 42 3.90 -11.11 -5.21
CA ARG A 42 5.31 -10.76 -5.46
C ARG A 42 5.59 -10.86 -6.94
N ASP A 43 6.20 -9.82 -7.49
CA ASP A 43 6.77 -9.88 -8.83
C ASP A 43 7.99 -10.84 -8.85
N PHE A 44 8.44 -11.26 -10.03
CA PHE A 44 9.66 -12.06 -10.23
C PHE A 44 10.92 -11.39 -9.66
N ARG A 45 10.89 -10.07 -9.47
CA ARG A 45 11.95 -9.28 -8.83
C ARG A 45 11.86 -9.25 -7.30
N GLY A 46 10.90 -9.97 -6.71
CA GLY A 46 10.63 -9.99 -5.28
C GLY A 46 9.90 -8.75 -4.75
N TRP A 47 9.38 -7.89 -5.62
CA TRP A 47 8.67 -6.67 -5.21
C TRP A 47 7.24 -6.99 -4.80
N ARG A 48 6.83 -6.46 -3.65
CA ARG A 48 5.46 -6.56 -3.15
C ARG A 48 4.54 -5.64 -3.96
N LEU A 49 3.47 -6.22 -4.47
CA LEU A 49 2.45 -5.57 -5.27
C LEU A 49 1.12 -5.63 -4.51
N PHE A 50 0.40 -4.52 -4.52
CA PHE A 50 -0.88 -4.34 -3.85
C PHE A 50 -1.97 -4.08 -4.88
N THR A 51 -3.14 -4.66 -4.71
CA THR A 51 -4.30 -4.42 -5.59
C THR A 51 -5.07 -3.17 -5.16
N GLU A 52 -5.99 -2.70 -6.02
CA GLU A 52 -6.94 -1.64 -5.65
C GLU A 52 -7.79 -2.02 -4.43
N GLU A 53 -8.24 -3.28 -4.31
CA GLU A 53 -9.03 -3.76 -3.17
C GLU A 53 -8.26 -3.66 -1.84
N GLN A 54 -6.96 -3.95 -1.87
CA GLN A 54 -6.09 -3.80 -0.70
C GLN A 54 -5.89 -2.33 -0.35
N LEU A 55 -5.74 -1.47 -1.35
CA LEU A 55 -5.66 -0.03 -1.14
C LEU A 55 -6.94 0.52 -0.52
N ASP A 56 -8.11 0.08 -0.98
CA ASP A 56 -9.40 0.52 -0.45
C ASP A 56 -9.63 0.02 0.98
N SER A 57 -9.21 -1.21 1.28
CA SER A 57 -9.19 -1.75 2.65
C SER A 57 -8.28 -0.93 3.56
N LEU A 58 -7.10 -0.54 3.07
CA LEU A 58 -6.18 0.34 3.79
C LEU A 58 -6.79 1.72 4.02
N LEU A 59 -7.41 2.32 3.01
CA LEU A 59 -8.08 3.63 3.12
C LEU A 59 -9.22 3.58 4.12
N THR A 60 -10.04 2.53 4.09
CA THR A 60 -11.12 2.31 5.06
C THR A 60 -10.57 2.18 6.48
N LYS A 61 -9.49 1.40 6.66
CA LYS A 61 -8.84 1.23 7.96
C LYS A 61 -8.24 2.53 8.50
N THR A 62 -7.66 3.34 7.61
CA THR A 62 -7.02 4.62 7.97
C THR A 62 -8.00 5.80 8.03
N GLY A 63 -9.20 5.63 7.48
CA GLY A 63 -10.31 6.60 7.49
C GLY A 63 -10.86 6.89 8.88
N SER A 64 -10.58 6.03 9.87
CA SER A 64 -10.56 6.40 11.29
C SER A 64 -9.30 7.23 11.58
N VAL A 65 -9.35 8.47 11.11
CA VAL A 65 -8.38 9.59 11.24
C VAL A 65 -7.10 9.27 12.02
N ILE A 66 -5.97 9.26 11.30
CA ILE A 66 -4.77 9.95 11.75
C ILE A 66 -4.19 10.71 10.57
N THR A 67 -4.55 11.99 10.45
CA THR A 67 -3.96 12.91 9.48
C THR A 67 -2.49 13.08 9.84
N VAL A 68 -1.59 12.35 9.17
CA VAL A 68 -0.16 12.64 9.25
C VAL A 68 0.21 13.51 8.05
N SER A 69 -0.01 14.82 8.23
CA SER A 69 0.64 15.83 7.41
C SER A 69 2.16 15.76 7.63
N LYS A 70 2.95 15.51 6.58
CA LYS A 70 4.35 15.97 6.53
C LYS A 70 4.83 16.01 5.08
N GLN A 71 4.71 17.15 4.42
CA GLN A 71 5.60 18.31 4.43
C GLN A 71 6.85 18.07 3.57
N ALA A 72 6.86 18.75 2.43
CA ALA A 72 7.96 18.84 1.50
C ALA A 72 9.21 19.45 2.16
N SER A 73 10.38 18.90 1.84
CA SER A 73 11.68 19.58 1.99
C SER A 73 12.65 18.86 1.05
N ARG A 74 12.93 19.49 -0.09
CA ARG A 74 14.21 20.16 -0.47
C ARG A 74 15.28 19.18 -0.93
#